data_AF-A0AAF0ZHX3-F1
#
_entry.id   AF-A0AAF0ZHX3-F1
#
_cell.length_a   1.000
_cell.length_b   1.000
_cell.length_c   1.000
_cell.angle_alpha   90.00
_cell.angle_beta   90.00
_cell.angle_gamma   90.00
#
_symmetry.space_group_name_H-M   'P 1'
#
loop_
_entity.id
_entity.type
_entity.pdbx_description
1 polymer ?
#
loop_
_entity_poly.entity_id
_entity_poly.type
_entity_poly.pdbx_seq_one_letter_code
_entity_poly.pdbx_strand_id
1 'polypeptide(L)'
;MTNSLVMARFDPIKLAPSPNDDGVVECWSSLKNINGCVKGVYKVFTGVGWVDSSCCEVVNKIDSKCWPKIFPFNPSFGFILMYYCSIVTAPAPAPISSI
;
A
#
# COMPACT_ATOMS: atom_id res chain seq x y z
N MET A 1 -27.49 -48.57 -5.97
CA MET A 1 -27.22 -48.22 -7.37
C MET A 1 -27.11 -46.71 -7.44
N THR A 2 -26.05 -46.24 -8.06
CA THR A 2 -25.49 -44.88 -8.09
C THR A 2 -26.36 -43.84 -8.81
N ASN A 3 -26.35 -42.57 -8.36
CA ASN A 3 -25.99 -41.40 -9.19
C ASN A 3 -26.25 -40.04 -8.51
N SER A 4 -25.22 -39.19 -8.55
CA SER A 4 -25.20 -37.75 -8.94
C SER A 4 -26.34 -36.82 -8.47
N LEU A 5 -26.11 -35.64 -7.89
CA LEU A 5 -24.93 -34.82 -7.72
C LEU A 5 -24.93 -34.29 -6.28
N VAL A 6 -23.87 -34.56 -5.53
CA VAL A 6 -23.55 -33.74 -4.37
C VAL A 6 -23.15 -32.39 -4.93
N MET A 7 -24.10 -31.45 -4.96
CA MET A 7 -23.75 -30.04 -4.91
C MET A 7 -23.08 -29.87 -3.55
N ALA A 8 -21.76 -30.08 -3.53
CA ALA A 8 -20.95 -29.70 -2.40
C ALA A 8 -21.28 -28.23 -2.18
N ARG A 9 -21.90 -27.94 -1.04
CA ARG A 9 -22.13 -26.59 -0.58
C ARG A 9 -20.78 -25.89 -0.75
N PHE A 10 -20.77 -24.85 -1.58
CA PHE A 10 -19.66 -23.91 -1.63
C PHE A 10 -19.65 -23.24 -0.26
N ASP A 11 -18.98 -23.89 0.71
CA ASP A 11 -18.62 -23.27 1.97
C ASP A 11 -17.54 -22.25 1.64
N PRO A 12 -17.81 -20.93 1.70
CA PRO A 12 -16.86 -19.88 1.32
C PRO A 12 -15.62 -19.83 2.24
N ILE A 13 -15.51 -20.73 3.21
CA ILE A 13 -14.48 -20.75 4.26
C ILE A 13 -13.21 -21.50 3.81
N LYS A 14 -13.24 -22.26 2.70
CA LYS A 14 -12.07 -23.04 2.21
C LYS A 14 -11.12 -22.27 1.28
N LEU A 15 -11.32 -20.97 1.09
CA LEU A 15 -10.37 -20.06 0.44
C LEU A 15 -9.83 -19.05 1.46
N ALA A 16 -9.59 -19.48 2.70
CA ALA A 16 -8.84 -18.69 3.65
C ALA A 16 -7.41 -18.51 3.10
N PRO A 17 -7.02 -17.30 2.70
CA PRO A 17 -5.63 -16.99 2.43
C PRO A 17 -4.75 -17.37 3.63
N SER A 18 -3.52 -17.80 3.31
CA SER A 18 -2.52 -18.15 4.32
C SER A 18 -2.27 -16.91 5.19
N PRO A 19 -2.23 -17.02 6.53
CA PRO A 19 -2.09 -15.87 7.45
C PRO A 19 -0.85 -14.98 7.18
N ASN A 20 0.07 -15.44 6.33
CA ASN A 20 1.31 -14.77 5.98
C ASN A 20 1.24 -14.02 4.65
N ASP A 21 0.33 -14.37 3.74
CA ASP A 21 0.15 -13.70 2.44
C ASP A 21 -0.95 -12.64 2.48
N ASP A 22 -1.92 -12.78 3.38
CA ASP A 22 -2.96 -11.77 3.67
C ASP A 22 -2.39 -10.43 4.09
N GLY A 23 -1.35 -10.49 4.92
CA GLY A 23 -0.77 -9.28 5.48
C GLY A 23 -0.23 -8.35 4.39
N VAL A 24 0.36 -8.89 3.32
CA VAL A 24 0.88 -8.06 2.22
C VAL A 24 -0.28 -7.42 1.45
N VAL A 25 -1.31 -8.19 1.14
CA VAL A 25 -2.47 -7.71 0.37
C VAL A 25 -3.26 -6.66 1.14
N GLU A 26 -3.48 -6.86 2.46
CA GLU A 26 -4.09 -5.87 3.35
C GLU A 26 -3.26 -4.60 3.45
N CYS A 27 -1.94 -4.74 3.62
CA CYS A 27 -1.04 -3.60 3.70
C CYS A 27 -1.04 -2.75 2.41
N TRP A 28 -1.21 -3.38 1.25
CA TRP A 28 -1.43 -2.68 -0.02
C TRP A 28 -2.86 -2.19 -0.23
N SER A 29 -3.86 -2.71 0.49
CA SER A 29 -5.27 -2.34 0.29
C SER A 29 -5.52 -0.85 0.51
N SER A 30 -4.87 -0.24 1.49
CA SER A 30 -4.93 1.21 1.69
C SER A 30 -4.45 1.97 0.45
N LEU A 31 -3.34 1.54 -0.18
CA LEU A 31 -2.77 2.19 -1.37
C LEU A 31 -3.59 1.95 -2.64
N LYS A 32 -4.20 0.76 -2.79
CA LYS A 32 -5.07 0.42 -3.92
C LYS A 32 -6.33 1.29 -3.98
N ASN A 33 -6.78 1.84 -2.86
CA ASN A 33 -7.91 2.78 -2.84
C ASN A 33 -7.62 4.08 -3.60
N ILE A 34 -6.34 4.43 -3.81
CA ILE A 34 -5.95 5.57 -4.65
C ILE A 34 -5.40 5.07 -5.97
N ASN A 35 -6.12 5.35 -7.05
CA ASN A 35 -5.69 5.01 -8.39
C ASN A 35 -4.30 5.59 -8.70
N GLY A 36 -3.37 4.74 -9.13
CA GLY A 36 -2.00 5.13 -9.47
C GLY A 36 -1.02 5.23 -8.28
N CYS A 37 -1.50 5.17 -7.04
CA CYS A 37 -0.66 5.31 -5.84
C CYS A 37 0.37 4.16 -5.73
N VAL A 38 -0.09 2.92 -5.93
CA VAL A 38 0.79 1.74 -6.01
C VAL A 38 1.89 1.93 -7.04
N LYS A 39 1.53 2.41 -8.25
CA LYS A 39 2.49 2.67 -9.33
C LYS A 39 3.47 3.78 -8.95
N GLY A 40 3.02 4.85 -8.28
CA GLY A 40 3.87 5.93 -7.78
C GLY A 40 4.90 5.42 -6.77
N VAL A 41 4.47 4.61 -5.80
CA VAL A 41 5.36 3.97 -4.83
C VAL A 41 6.45 3.13 -5.54
N TYR A 42 6.09 2.34 -6.55
CA TYR A 42 7.07 1.58 -7.32
C TYR A 42 8.01 2.45 -8.16
N LYS A 43 7.55 3.59 -8.67
CA LYS A 43 8.42 4.55 -9.37
C LYS A 43 9.46 5.15 -8.44
N VAL A 44 9.08 5.48 -7.21
CA VAL A 44 10.02 5.96 -6.18
C VAL A 44 10.99 4.85 -5.80
N PHE A 45 10.49 3.62 -5.62
CA PHE A 45 11.33 2.44 -5.30
C PHE A 45 12.40 2.17 -6.35
N THR A 46 12.03 2.32 -7.63
CA THR A 46 12.94 2.13 -8.76
C THR A 46 13.74 3.39 -9.11
N GLY A 47 13.48 4.53 -8.46
CA GLY A 47 14.13 5.80 -8.74
C GLY A 47 13.75 6.45 -10.08
N VAL A 48 12.74 5.93 -10.79
CA VAL A 48 12.33 6.41 -12.12
C VAL A 48 11.24 7.49 -12.07
N GLY A 49 10.83 7.90 -10.88
CA GLY A 49 9.85 8.96 -10.71
C GLY A 49 9.43 9.19 -9.27
N TRP A 50 8.35 9.94 -9.13
CA TRP A 50 7.84 10.46 -7.86
C TRP A 50 6.43 9.94 -7.58
N VAL A 51 6.04 10.00 -6.32
CA VAL A 51 4.68 9.70 -5.87
C VAL A 51 3.89 11.00 -5.73
N ASP A 52 2.63 10.99 -6.15
CA ASP A 52 1.75 12.17 -6.08
C ASP A 52 1.40 12.53 -4.62
N SER A 53 1.19 13.82 -4.34
CA SER A 53 0.83 14.31 -3.00
C SER A 53 -0.44 13.66 -2.44
N SER A 54 -1.40 13.32 -3.31
CA SER A 54 -2.63 12.61 -2.92
C SER A 54 -2.36 11.19 -2.42
N CYS A 55 -1.39 10.50 -3.01
CA CYS A 55 -0.95 9.17 -2.57
C CYS A 55 -0.16 9.26 -1.25
N CYS A 56 0.56 10.36 -1.02
CA CYS A 56 1.32 10.55 0.19
C CYS A 56 0.48 10.63 1.48
N GLU A 57 -0.76 11.11 1.41
CA GLU A 57 -1.66 11.09 2.57
C GLU A 57 -1.93 9.65 3.04
N VAL A 58 -2.09 8.72 2.09
CA VAL A 58 -2.35 7.32 2.40
C VAL A 58 -1.07 6.59 2.80
N VAL A 59 0.06 6.88 2.14
CA VAL A 59 1.37 6.34 2.52
C VAL A 59 1.67 6.63 4.00
N ASN A 60 1.40 7.84 4.46
CA ASN A 60 1.59 8.23 5.86
C ASN A 60 0.64 7.51 6.84
N LYS A 61 -0.47 6.96 6.36
CA LYS A 61 -1.44 6.19 7.18
C LYS A 61 -1.14 4.69 7.20
N ILE A 62 -0.15 4.22 6.43
CA ILE A 62 0.24 2.80 6.44
C ILE A 62 1.00 2.50 7.73
N ASP A 63 0.57 1.44 8.40
CA ASP A 63 1.22 0.96 9.62
C ASP A 63 2.67 0.55 9.33
N SER A 64 3.61 0.91 10.21
CA SER A 64 5.03 0.58 10.02
C SER A 64 5.30 -0.92 9.92
N LYS A 65 4.43 -1.76 10.49
CA LYS A 65 4.50 -3.24 10.37
C LYS A 65 4.24 -3.76 8.95
N CYS A 66 3.68 -2.92 8.08
CA CYS A 66 3.36 -3.28 6.70
C CYS A 66 4.56 -3.14 5.77
N TRP A 67 5.39 -2.12 5.97
CA TRP A 67 6.56 -1.87 5.13
C TRP A 67 7.51 -3.06 4.97
N PRO A 68 7.92 -3.78 6.04
CA PRO A 68 8.79 -4.95 5.89
C PRO A 68 8.11 -6.13 5.19
N LYS A 69 6.77 -6.21 5.20
CA LYS A 69 6.01 -7.23 4.44
C LYS A 69 5.94 -6.89 2.95
N ILE A 70 5.80 -5.60 2.63
CA ILE A 70 5.72 -5.10 1.26
C ILE A 70 7.11 -5.13 0.59
N PHE A 71 8.14 -4.73 1.33
CA PHE A 71 9.53 -4.62 0.86
C PHE A 71 10.44 -5.55 1.66
N PRO A 72 10.33 -6.88 1.50
CA PRO A 72 11.12 -7.83 2.28
C PRO A 72 12.62 -7.70 2.05
N PHE A 73 13.03 -7.24 0.87
CA PHE A 73 14.44 -7.03 0.51
C PHE A 73 14.96 -5.62 0.82
N ASN A 74 14.09 -4.68 1.20
CA ASN A 74 14.44 -3.29 1.46
C ASN A 74 13.62 -2.73 2.63
N PRO A 75 13.90 -3.16 3.88
CA PRO A 75 13.11 -2.81 5.05
C PRO A 75 13.11 -1.31 5.37
N SER A 76 14.15 -0.57 4.96
CA SER A 76 14.26 0.88 5.17
C SER A 76 13.41 1.70 4.19
N PHE A 77 12.96 1.13 3.07
CA PHE A 77 12.31 1.89 2.02
C PHE A 77 10.99 2.51 2.48
N GLY A 78 10.23 1.80 3.33
CA GLY A 78 8.98 2.32 3.89
C GLY A 78 9.17 3.60 4.70
N PHE A 79 10.22 3.64 5.53
CA PHE A 79 10.57 4.85 6.31
C PHE A 79 11.01 6.01 5.41
N ILE A 80 11.80 5.72 4.37
CA ILE A 80 12.22 6.73 3.39
C ILE A 80 11.01 7.31 2.65
N LEU A 81 10.08 6.46 2.25
CA LEU A 81 8.87 6.87 1.54
C LEU A 81 7.93 7.70 2.44
N MET A 82 7.75 7.32 3.70
CA MET A 82 7.04 8.14 4.70
C MET A 82 7.71 9.50 4.87
N TYR A 83 9.03 9.54 4.99
CA TYR A 83 9.77 10.80 5.12
C TYR A 83 9.62 11.67 3.87
N TYR A 84 9.78 11.10 2.67
CA TYR A 84 9.52 11.79 1.41
C TYR A 84 8.12 12.41 1.38
N CYS A 85 7.12 11.61 1.76
CA CYS A 85 5.74 12.07 1.78
C CYS A 85 5.49 13.19 2.80
N SER A 86 6.16 13.18 3.95
CA SER A 86 6.07 14.28 4.92
C SER A 86 6.58 15.63 4.37
N ILE A 87 7.59 15.60 3.48
CA ILE A 87 8.11 16.79 2.80
C ILE A 87 7.13 17.26 1.71
N VAL A 88 6.60 16.33 0.91
CA VAL A 88 5.70 16.64 -0.21
C VAL A 88 4.33 17.16 0.25
N THR A 89 3.85 16.73 1.42
CA THR A 89 2.61 17.25 2.01
C THR A 89 2.82 18.48 2.87
N ALA A 90 4.06 18.98 3.01
CA ALA A 90 4.28 20.22 3.72
C ALA A 90 3.51 21.36 3.02
N PRO A 91 2.71 22.16 3.75
CA PRO A 91 2.07 23.31 3.15
C PRO A 91 3.14 24.19 2.52
N ALA A 92 2.89 24.64 1.29
CA ALA A 92 3.80 25.57 0.61
C ALA A 92 4.12 26.73 1.57
N PRO A 93 5.38 27.20 1.64
CA PRO A 93 5.71 28.36 2.45
C PRO A 93 4.75 29.48 2.08
N ALA A 94 4.06 30.05 3.06
CA ALA A 94 3.20 31.20 2.81
C ALA A 94 4.03 32.25 2.07
N PRO A 95 3.52 32.85 0.98
CA PRO A 95 4.25 33.92 0.30
C PRO A 95 4.60 34.96 1.36
N ILE A 96 5.89 35.30 1.44
CA ILE A 96 6.37 36.35 2.33
C ILE A 96 5.72 37.64 1.81
N SER A 97 4.59 38.05 2.40
CA SER A 97 4.06 39.40 2.20
C SER A 97 5.12 40.35 2.72
N SER A 98 5.93 40.85 1.79
CA SER A 98 6.87 41.93 2.04
C SER A 98 6.03 43.18 2.32
N ILE A 99 6.09 43.66 3.57
CA ILE A 99 5.58 44.97 3.99
C ILE A 99 6.65 46.01 3.71
#